data_AF-A0A3D1SH37-F1
#
_entry.id   AF-A0A3D1SH37-F1
#
_cell.length_a   1.000
_cell.length_b   1.000
_cell.length_c   1.000
_cell.angle_alpha   90.00
_cell.angle_beta   90.00
_cell.angle_gamma   90.00
#
_symmetry.space_group_name_H-M   'P 1'
#
loop_
_entity.id
_entity.type
_entity.pdbx_description
1 polymer ?
#
loop_
_entity_poly.entity_id
_entity_poly.type
_entity_poly.pdbx_seq_one_letter_code
_entity_poly.pdbx_strand_id
1 'polypeptide(L)'
;MPPSTFWQTISSRRYISGCMNRRFLAKLMGVVFLIILIGIEIGPLIGHSVFAEITPLNHTNPSVDDTCRQISYSPDGNPFGLCPGPYPQGGNCVWWPWEMWHLLGYDLPRNWGNAANWVADAERSGLPIGTTPRVGSIAVFPIGDGVWAFTSLGHVAFVTAVSSDSSTFNVTYQNYGD
;
A
#
# COMPACT_ATOMS: atom_id res chain seq x y z
N MET A 1 -42.03 62.36 -51.04
CA MET A 1 -41.02 62.39 -49.94
C MET A 1 -41.71 61.87 -48.69
N PRO A 2 -41.06 61.09 -47.79
CA PRO A 2 -39.74 60.43 -47.84
C PRO A 2 -39.91 58.87 -47.81
N PRO A 3 -38.94 58.02 -47.37
CA PRO A 3 -37.61 57.81 -47.95
C PRO A 3 -37.18 56.32 -48.18
N SER A 4 -35.99 56.16 -48.76
CA SER A 4 -34.92 55.18 -48.42
C SER A 4 -35.10 53.66 -48.60
N THR A 5 -34.25 53.08 -49.46
CA THR A 5 -33.29 51.96 -49.25
C THR A 5 -33.68 50.77 -48.33
N PHE A 6 -33.30 49.52 -48.59
CA PHE A 6 -31.92 49.05 -48.82
C PHE A 6 -31.90 47.56 -49.26
N TRP A 7 -30.74 47.05 -49.65
CA TRP A 7 -30.56 45.67 -50.15
C TRP A 7 -30.58 44.59 -49.05
N GLN A 8 -30.83 43.37 -49.54
CA GLN A 8 -30.70 42.05 -48.91
C GLN A 8 -29.73 41.93 -47.72
N THR A 9 -30.10 41.09 -46.74
CA THR A 9 -29.15 40.09 -46.23
C THR A 9 -29.89 38.82 -45.79
N ILE A 10 -29.62 37.70 -46.46
CA ILE A 10 -30.11 36.38 -46.06
C ILE A 10 -29.31 35.95 -44.82
N SER A 11 -29.92 36.09 -43.65
CA SER A 11 -29.39 35.51 -42.40
C SER A 11 -29.80 34.04 -42.31
N SER A 12 -29.11 33.16 -43.03
CA SER A 12 -29.21 31.72 -42.82
C SER A 12 -28.45 31.31 -41.56
N ARG A 13 -28.95 31.70 -40.39
CA ARG A 13 -28.59 31.04 -39.13
C ARG A 13 -29.06 29.59 -39.18
N ARG A 14 -28.25 28.71 -39.78
CA ARG A 14 -28.23 27.29 -39.45
C ARG A 14 -27.82 27.19 -37.98
N TYR A 15 -28.81 27.29 -37.10
CA TYR A 15 -28.69 26.70 -35.77
C TYR A 15 -28.42 25.22 -36.00
N ILE A 16 -27.17 24.80 -35.80
CA ILE A 16 -26.82 23.39 -35.62
C ILE A 16 -27.31 23.02 -34.21
N SER A 17 -28.64 23.04 -34.03
CA SER A 17 -29.31 22.39 -32.92
C SER A 17 -29.35 20.90 -33.26
N GLY A 18 -28.16 20.29 -33.23
CA GLY A 18 -28.04 18.84 -33.19
C GLY A 18 -28.64 18.39 -31.88
N CYS A 19 -29.93 18.06 -31.91
CA CYS A 19 -30.62 17.40 -30.79
C CYS A 19 -29.99 16.00 -30.64
N MET A 20 -28.84 15.96 -29.97
CA MET A 20 -28.09 14.74 -29.73
C MET A 20 -29.01 13.82 -28.94
N ASN A 21 -29.46 12.77 -29.62
CA ASN A 21 -30.51 11.87 -29.13
C ASN A 21 -30.18 11.49 -27.67
N ARG A 22 -31.11 11.73 -26.73
CA ARG A 22 -30.89 11.45 -25.30
C ARG A 22 -30.38 10.02 -25.06
N ARG A 23 -30.79 9.07 -25.91
CA ARG A 23 -30.31 7.67 -25.89
C ARG A 23 -28.85 7.52 -26.36
N PHE A 24 -28.41 8.34 -27.31
CA PHE A 24 -27.01 8.38 -27.76
C PHE A 24 -26.11 9.04 -26.70
N LEU A 25 -26.55 10.17 -26.12
CA LEU A 25 -25.82 10.80 -25.00
C LEU A 25 -25.70 9.86 -23.80
N ALA A 26 -26.78 9.18 -23.39
CA ALA A 26 -26.73 8.19 -22.31
C ALA A 26 -25.75 7.03 -22.59
N LYS A 27 -25.70 6.54 -23.84
CA LYS A 27 -24.72 5.53 -24.27
C LYS A 27 -23.29 6.06 -24.22
N LEU A 28 -23.05 7.29 -24.67
CA LEU A 28 -21.73 7.92 -24.61
C LEU A 28 -21.24 8.06 -23.16
N MET A 29 -22.10 8.54 -22.26
CA MET A 29 -21.81 8.63 -20.82
C MET A 29 -21.50 7.26 -20.21
N GLY A 30 -22.27 6.23 -20.57
CA GLY A 30 -22.03 4.86 -20.10
C GLY A 30 -20.68 4.28 -20.58
N VAL A 31 -20.30 4.53 -21.84
CA VAL A 31 -18.99 4.11 -22.38
C VAL A 31 -17.85 4.87 -21.69
N VAL A 32 -17.97 6.19 -21.49
CA VAL A 32 -16.97 6.99 -20.77
C VAL A 32 -16.82 6.51 -19.32
N PHE A 33 -17.93 6.24 -18.62
CA PHE A 33 -17.90 5.71 -17.26
C PHE A 33 -17.22 4.33 -17.20
N LEU A 34 -17.50 3.45 -18.16
CA LEU A 34 -16.89 2.13 -18.25
C LEU A 34 -15.39 2.20 -18.58
N ILE A 35 -14.95 3.14 -19.43
CA ILE A 35 -13.52 3.42 -19.67
C ILE A 35 -12.84 3.95 -18.39
N ILE A 36 -13.52 4.80 -17.60
CA ILE A 36 -12.99 5.30 -16.33
C ILE A 36 -12.84 4.15 -15.32
N LEU A 37 -13.84 3.27 -15.18
CA LEU A 37 -13.74 2.09 -14.30
C LEU A 37 -12.59 1.16 -14.73
N ILE A 38 -12.45 0.88 -16.02
CA ILE A 38 -11.31 0.11 -16.55
C ILE A 38 -9.98 0.83 -16.26
N GLY A 39 -9.93 2.16 -16.39
CA GLY A 39 -8.74 2.95 -16.06
C GLY A 39 -8.39 2.95 -14.56
N ILE A 40 -9.37 2.79 -13.67
CA ILE A 40 -9.16 2.66 -12.22
C ILE A 40 -8.65 1.26 -11.89
N GLU A 41 -9.21 0.20 -12.47
CA GLU A 41 -8.81 -1.20 -12.23
C GLU A 41 -7.44 -1.55 -12.86
N ILE A 42 -7.14 -1.01 -14.04
CA ILE A 42 -5.85 -1.26 -14.74
C ILE A 42 -4.81 -0.18 -14.39
N GLY A 43 -5.21 0.92 -13.74
CA GLY A 43 -4.31 1.97 -13.24
C GLY A 43 -3.11 1.44 -12.43
N PRO A 44 -3.33 0.57 -11.43
CA PRO A 44 -2.27 -0.08 -10.66
C PRO A 44 -1.33 -1.00 -11.47
N LEU A 45 -1.75 -1.46 -12.66
CA LEU A 45 -0.96 -2.36 -13.52
C LEU A 45 -0.06 -1.61 -14.53
N ILE A 46 -0.27 -0.31 -14.73
CA ILE A 46 0.44 0.49 -15.74
C ILE A 46 1.12 1.72 -15.12
N GLY A 47 0.51 2.31 -14.08
CA GLY A 47 1.09 3.40 -13.32
C GLY A 47 1.95 2.87 -12.17
N HIS A 48 3.26 3.03 -12.26
CA HIS A 48 4.11 2.96 -11.08
C HIS A 48 3.63 4.04 -10.10
N SER A 49 3.43 3.70 -8.83
CA SER A 49 2.88 4.62 -7.83
C SER A 49 3.86 5.74 -7.50
N VAL A 50 3.82 6.81 -8.28
CA VAL A 50 4.66 8.00 -8.06
C VAL A 50 4.16 8.72 -6.81
N PHE A 51 5.04 8.85 -5.81
CA PHE A 51 4.81 9.55 -4.54
C PHE A 51 3.84 8.86 -3.56
N ALA A 52 4.17 7.64 -3.14
CA ALA A 52 3.98 7.30 -1.73
C ALA A 52 5.06 8.04 -0.91
N GLU A 53 4.75 9.23 -0.43
CA GLU A 53 5.60 9.90 0.56
C GLU A 53 5.61 9.05 1.85
N ILE A 54 6.79 8.58 2.28
CA ILE A 54 6.94 7.86 3.55
C ILE A 54 6.68 8.87 4.68
N THR A 55 5.41 9.02 5.02
CA THR A 55 4.97 9.73 6.22
C THR A 55 5.22 8.79 7.39
N PRO A 56 6.18 9.09 8.29
CA PRO A 56 6.34 8.29 9.50
C PRO A 56 5.02 8.31 10.24
N LEU A 57 4.47 7.12 10.49
CA LEU A 57 3.13 7.00 11.03
C LEU A 57 3.13 7.60 12.44
N ASN A 58 2.17 8.48 12.72
CA ASN A 58 2.13 9.29 13.95
C ASN A 58 1.95 8.47 15.25
N HIS A 59 1.97 7.15 15.16
CA HIS A 59 1.92 6.16 16.25
C HIS A 59 3.14 5.21 16.25
N THR A 60 4.17 5.51 15.45
CA THR A 60 5.41 4.71 15.33
C THR A 60 6.61 5.41 15.96
N ASN A 61 7.55 4.59 16.44
CA ASN A 61 8.90 5.02 16.77
C ASN A 61 9.88 4.42 15.73
N PRO A 62 11.05 5.02 15.45
CA PRO A 62 12.20 4.29 14.90
C PRO A 62 12.71 3.30 15.98
N SER A 63 13.00 2.02 15.75
CA SER A 63 12.82 1.09 14.61
C SER A 63 13.72 1.19 13.37
N VAL A 64 14.49 2.27 13.19
CA VAL A 64 15.77 2.24 12.45
C VAL A 64 16.76 3.02 13.32
N ASP A 65 18.02 2.58 13.36
CA ASP A 65 19.14 3.29 14.01
C ASP A 65 19.09 4.79 13.66
N ASP A 66 18.96 5.64 14.68
CA ASP A 66 18.81 7.10 14.53
C ASP A 66 20.11 7.78 14.05
N THR A 67 21.23 7.08 14.15
CA THR A 67 22.51 7.47 13.56
C THR A 67 22.63 7.08 12.08
N CYS A 68 21.68 6.29 11.53
CA CYS A 68 21.70 5.86 10.14
C CYS A 68 21.53 7.02 9.15
N ARG A 69 22.59 7.30 8.39
CA ARG A 69 22.61 8.40 7.40
C ARG A 69 22.22 7.99 5.98
N GLN A 70 22.00 6.71 5.72
CA GLN A 70 21.89 6.16 4.35
C GLN A 70 20.64 5.27 4.21
N ILE A 71 19.51 5.71 4.75
CA ILE A 71 18.25 4.96 4.70
C ILE A 71 17.82 4.76 3.24
N SER A 72 17.47 3.51 2.90
CA SER A 72 16.87 3.12 1.63
C SER A 72 15.53 2.42 1.85
N TYR A 73 14.74 2.27 0.78
CA TYR A 73 13.43 1.61 0.79
C TYR A 73 13.38 0.57 -0.34
N SER A 74 12.51 -0.43 -0.20
CA SER A 74 12.33 -1.43 -1.24
C SER A 74 11.67 -0.82 -2.49
N PRO A 75 12.07 -1.20 -3.73
CA PRO A 75 11.31 -0.87 -4.93
C PRO A 75 9.87 -1.43 -4.89
N ASP A 76 9.62 -2.45 -4.05
CA ASP A 76 8.33 -3.13 -3.90
C ASP A 76 7.31 -2.31 -3.07
N GLY A 77 7.68 -1.10 -2.66
CA GLY A 77 6.79 -0.17 -1.96
C GLY A 77 6.69 -0.39 -0.44
N ASN A 78 7.60 -1.18 0.13
CA ASN A 78 7.74 -1.37 1.57
C ASN A 78 7.93 0.00 2.27
N PRO A 79 7.04 0.38 3.21
CA PRO A 79 7.08 1.70 3.85
C PRO A 79 8.19 1.82 4.91
N PHE A 80 8.81 0.71 5.30
CA PHE A 80 9.85 0.68 6.32
C PHE A 80 11.22 0.90 5.69
N GLY A 81 12.10 1.63 6.39
CA GLY A 81 13.45 1.90 5.93
C GLY A 81 14.41 0.76 6.25
N LEU A 82 15.36 0.51 5.34
CA LEU A 82 16.59 -0.26 5.60
C LEU A 82 17.73 0.68 5.94
N CYS A 83 18.64 0.24 6.81
CA CYS A 83 19.93 0.90 7.02
C CYS A 83 21.06 -0.01 6.52
N PRO A 84 21.93 0.42 5.59
CA PRO A 84 23.01 -0.41 5.07
C PRO A 84 23.88 -1.04 6.17
N GLY A 85 23.77 -2.35 6.33
CA GLY A 85 24.46 -3.14 7.35
C GLY A 85 24.41 -4.64 7.04
N PRO A 86 25.20 -5.47 7.72
CA PRO A 86 25.14 -6.92 7.55
C PRO A 86 23.80 -7.46 8.05
N TYR A 87 23.25 -8.47 7.37
CA TYR A 87 22.11 -9.22 7.91
C TYR A 87 22.51 -9.92 9.23
N PRO A 88 21.68 -9.88 10.30
CA PRO A 88 20.32 -9.34 10.35
C PRO A 88 20.20 -7.86 10.77
N GLN A 89 21.30 -7.17 11.08
CA GLN A 89 21.34 -5.84 11.71
C GLN A 89 21.01 -4.65 10.76
N GLY A 90 20.97 -4.89 9.45
CA GLY A 90 20.81 -3.84 8.44
C GLY A 90 19.39 -3.31 8.19
N GLY A 91 18.50 -3.29 9.17
CA GLY A 91 17.11 -2.90 8.91
C GLY A 91 16.19 -2.85 10.12
N ASN A 92 14.90 -2.66 9.84
CA ASN A 92 13.84 -2.64 10.84
C ASN A 92 13.26 -4.06 11.02
N CYS A 93 12.92 -4.46 12.25
CA CYS A 93 12.26 -5.75 12.49
C CYS A 93 10.98 -5.93 11.65
N VAL A 94 10.21 -4.86 11.42
CA VAL A 94 9.01 -4.90 10.57
C VAL A 94 9.29 -4.94 9.06
N TRP A 95 10.48 -4.56 8.60
CA TRP A 95 10.79 -4.51 7.16
C TRP A 95 10.76 -5.92 6.53
N TRP A 96 11.48 -6.86 7.12
CA TRP A 96 11.64 -8.20 6.54
C TRP A 96 10.34 -9.00 6.46
N PRO A 97 9.48 -9.06 7.50
CA PRO A 97 8.21 -9.77 7.41
C PRO A 97 7.21 -9.12 6.44
N TRP A 98 7.25 -7.79 6.28
CA TRP A 98 6.49 -7.10 5.24
C TRP A 98 6.95 -7.54 3.84
N GLU A 99 8.27 -7.52 3.59
CA GLU A 99 8.85 -7.91 2.31
C GLU A 99 8.54 -9.37 1.96
N MET A 100 8.63 -10.29 2.94
CA MET A 100 8.31 -11.70 2.71
C MET A 100 6.84 -11.92 2.36
N TRP A 101 5.91 -11.12 2.89
CA TRP A 101 4.50 -11.18 2.48
C TRP A 101 4.29 -10.63 1.07
N HIS A 102 4.95 -9.52 0.71
CA HIS A 102 4.92 -9.01 -0.67
C HIS A 102 5.41 -10.05 -1.68
N LEU A 103 6.55 -10.71 -1.42
CA LEU A 103 7.09 -11.78 -2.26
C LEU A 103 6.20 -13.03 -2.35
N LEU A 104 5.29 -13.25 -1.38
CA LEU A 104 4.24 -14.27 -1.44
C LEU A 104 2.97 -13.81 -2.19
N GLY A 105 2.92 -12.57 -2.66
CA GLY A 105 1.77 -11.95 -3.33
C GLY A 105 0.74 -11.31 -2.38
N TYR A 106 1.13 -10.96 -1.16
CA TYR A 106 0.28 -10.33 -0.15
C TYR A 106 0.82 -8.96 0.26
N ASP A 107 0.17 -7.89 -0.19
CA ASP A 107 0.52 -6.53 0.23
C ASP A 107 -0.07 -6.22 1.61
N LEU A 108 0.79 -6.08 2.62
CA LEU A 108 0.40 -5.53 3.92
C LEU A 108 0.12 -4.02 3.80
N PRO A 109 -0.93 -3.48 4.44
CA PRO A 109 -1.24 -2.06 4.36
C PRO A 109 -0.07 -1.18 4.81
N ARG A 110 0.32 -0.21 3.96
CA ARG A 110 1.50 0.65 4.19
C ARG A 110 1.39 1.60 5.38
N ASN A 111 0.26 1.60 6.08
CA ASN A 111 0.00 2.41 7.26
C ASN A 111 0.11 1.64 8.60
N TRP A 112 0.67 0.43 8.58
CA TRP A 112 0.97 -0.37 9.76
C TRP A 112 2.23 0.10 10.48
N GLY A 113 2.20 0.04 11.80
CA GLY A 113 3.23 0.66 12.64
C GLY A 113 4.25 -0.28 13.27
N ASN A 114 4.59 0.00 14.54
CA ASN A 114 5.50 -0.80 15.35
C ASN A 114 5.00 -2.25 15.43
N ALA A 115 5.92 -3.21 15.49
CA ALA A 115 5.66 -4.64 15.54
C ALA A 115 4.58 -5.05 16.58
N ALA A 116 4.61 -4.48 17.79
CA ALA A 116 3.65 -4.77 18.84
C ALA A 116 2.17 -4.49 18.47
N ASN A 117 1.91 -3.60 17.50
CA ASN A 117 0.56 -3.25 17.05
C ASN A 117 0.04 -4.20 15.96
N TRP A 118 0.89 -5.01 15.34
CA TRP A 118 0.55 -5.77 14.12
C TRP A 118 -0.59 -6.77 14.31
N VAL A 119 -0.81 -7.30 15.52
CA VAL A 119 -1.98 -8.15 15.79
C VAL A 119 -3.29 -7.36 15.69
N ALA A 120 -3.32 -6.14 16.24
CA ALA A 120 -4.50 -5.27 16.20
C ALA A 120 -4.73 -4.66 14.80
N ASP A 121 -3.65 -4.34 14.10
CA ASP A 121 -3.71 -3.88 12.70
C ASP A 121 -4.15 -5.02 11.76
N ALA A 122 -3.72 -6.26 12.00
CA ALA A 122 -4.17 -7.46 11.30
C ALA A 122 -5.66 -7.72 11.52
N GLU A 123 -6.12 -7.68 12.78
CA GLU A 123 -7.54 -7.84 13.14
C GLU A 123 -8.40 -6.77 12.44
N ARG A 124 -8.00 -5.50 12.51
CA ARG A 124 -8.69 -4.40 11.83
C ARG A 124 -8.71 -4.53 10.31
N SER A 125 -7.68 -5.15 9.74
CA SER A 125 -7.56 -5.41 8.29
C SER A 125 -8.29 -6.71 7.86
N GLY A 126 -8.91 -7.45 8.79
CA GLY A 126 -9.59 -8.72 8.50
C GLY A 126 -8.67 -9.89 8.19
N LEU A 127 -7.39 -9.80 8.54
CA LEU A 127 -6.41 -10.87 8.32
C LEU A 127 -6.57 -12.01 9.36
N PRO A 128 -6.28 -13.26 8.99
CA PRO A 128 -6.39 -14.39 9.91
C PRO A 128 -5.28 -14.32 10.98
N ILE A 129 -5.70 -14.16 12.24
CA ILE A 129 -4.83 -14.18 13.42
C ILE A 129 -5.00 -15.48 14.22
N GLY A 130 -3.97 -15.88 14.97
CA GLY A 130 -4.01 -17.06 15.83
C GLY A 130 -2.66 -17.40 16.44
N THR A 131 -2.63 -18.43 17.29
CA THR A 131 -1.43 -18.86 18.05
C THR A 131 -0.77 -20.14 17.51
N THR A 132 -1.36 -20.79 16.49
CA THR A 132 -0.75 -21.96 15.82
C THR A 132 0.18 -21.48 14.71
N PRO A 133 1.49 -21.73 14.79
CA PRO A 133 2.44 -21.28 13.76
C PRO A 133 2.17 -21.97 12.42
N ARG A 134 2.36 -21.22 11.32
CA ARG A 134 2.23 -21.73 9.95
C ARG A 134 3.37 -21.18 9.10
N VAL A 135 3.91 -21.99 8.18
CA VAL A 135 4.86 -21.48 7.19
C VAL A 135 4.19 -20.36 6.38
N GLY A 136 4.89 -19.24 6.21
CA GLY A 136 4.35 -18.04 5.58
C GLY A 136 3.59 -17.09 6.53
N SER A 137 3.33 -17.48 7.78
CA SER A 137 2.77 -16.55 8.79
C SER A 137 3.84 -15.60 9.36
N ILE A 138 3.39 -14.51 9.96
CA ILE A 138 4.25 -13.59 10.72
C ILE A 138 4.03 -13.88 12.20
N ALA A 139 5.10 -14.24 12.90
CA ALA A 139 5.11 -14.29 14.35
C ALA A 139 5.22 -12.87 14.90
N VAL A 140 4.31 -12.47 15.79
CA VAL A 140 4.32 -11.16 16.45
C VAL A 140 4.64 -11.36 17.93
N PHE A 141 5.69 -10.69 18.40
CA PHE A 141 6.18 -10.72 19.78
C PHE A 141 5.77 -9.40 20.47
N PRO A 142 4.89 -9.43 21.48
CA PRO A 142 4.51 -8.24 22.25
C PRO A 142 5.70 -7.60 22.98
N ILE A 143 5.53 -6.34 23.42
CA ILE A 143 6.54 -5.65 24.23
C ILE A 143 6.89 -6.46 25.48
N GLY A 144 8.18 -6.74 25.68
CA GLY A 144 8.68 -7.51 26.82
C GLY A 144 8.55 -9.03 26.70
N ASP A 145 8.22 -9.56 25.51
CA ASP A 145 8.15 -11.01 25.25
C ASP A 145 9.55 -11.65 25.13
N GLY A 146 10.23 -11.72 26.27
CA GLY A 146 11.54 -12.33 26.44
C GLY A 146 12.64 -11.69 25.58
N VAL A 147 13.49 -12.53 25.00
CA VAL A 147 14.66 -12.11 24.20
C VAL A 147 14.31 -11.61 22.80
N TRP A 148 13.07 -11.84 22.33
CA TRP A 148 12.64 -11.43 21.00
C TRP A 148 12.20 -9.96 20.96
N ALA A 149 11.65 -9.42 22.05
CA ALA A 149 11.05 -8.09 22.09
C ALA A 149 11.49 -7.29 23.34
N PHE A 150 12.78 -6.99 23.43
CA PHE A 150 13.37 -6.28 24.56
C PHE A 150 13.00 -4.78 24.59
N THR A 151 12.92 -4.14 23.42
CA THR A 151 12.43 -2.77 23.23
C THR A 151 10.92 -2.59 23.46
N SER A 152 10.53 -1.32 23.68
CA SER A 152 9.15 -0.84 23.70
C SER A 152 8.42 -0.88 22.35
N LEU A 153 8.96 -1.58 21.35
CA LEU A 153 8.43 -1.63 19.97
C LEU A 153 7.73 -2.96 19.65
N GLY A 154 7.99 -4.00 20.44
CA GLY A 154 7.72 -5.38 20.05
C GLY A 154 8.68 -5.85 18.95
N HIS A 155 8.48 -7.07 18.46
CA HIS A 155 9.25 -7.61 17.34
C HIS A 155 8.36 -8.48 16.44
N VAL A 156 8.75 -8.64 15.17
CA VAL A 156 8.07 -9.55 14.24
C VAL A 156 9.09 -10.35 13.45
N ALA A 157 8.73 -11.60 13.15
CA ALA A 157 9.58 -12.50 12.37
C ALA A 157 8.75 -13.35 11.41
N PHE A 158 9.30 -13.69 10.26
CA PHE A 158 8.62 -14.47 9.22
C PHE A 158 8.85 -15.97 9.41
N VAL A 159 7.78 -16.77 9.52
CA VAL A 159 7.87 -18.21 9.82
C VAL A 159 8.23 -19.01 8.57
N THR A 160 9.41 -19.64 8.59
CA THR A 160 9.97 -20.39 7.46
C THR A 160 9.79 -21.90 7.57
N ALA A 161 9.67 -22.45 8.78
CA ALA A 161 9.39 -23.88 9.01
C ALA A 161 8.60 -24.07 10.31
N VAL A 162 7.83 -25.16 10.39
CA VAL A 162 7.13 -25.61 11.60
C VAL A 162 7.47 -27.09 11.80
N SER A 163 7.72 -27.52 13.04
CA SER A 163 8.01 -28.93 13.34
C SER A 163 6.79 -29.81 13.09
N SER A 164 7.00 -31.12 12.84
CA SER A 164 5.92 -32.06 12.51
C SER A 164 4.90 -32.25 13.63
N ASP A 165 5.29 -32.00 14.88
CA ASP A 165 4.46 -32.01 16.08
C ASP A 165 3.91 -30.62 16.45
N SER A 166 4.22 -29.58 15.66
CA SER A 166 3.89 -28.17 15.91
C SER A 166 4.41 -27.57 17.23
N SER A 167 5.37 -28.22 17.89
CA SER A 167 5.95 -27.74 19.16
C SER A 167 6.97 -26.61 18.99
N THR A 168 7.59 -26.50 17.81
CA THR A 168 8.61 -25.49 17.49
C THR A 168 8.44 -24.99 16.06
N PHE A 169 9.00 -23.81 15.78
CA PHE A 169 9.03 -23.23 14.45
C PHE A 169 10.30 -22.41 14.25
N ASN A 170 10.76 -22.31 13.01
CA ASN A 170 11.89 -21.48 12.62
C ASN A 170 11.38 -20.18 11.98
N VAL A 171 12.16 -19.12 12.16
CA VAL A 171 11.88 -17.80 11.61
C VAL A 171 13.09 -17.20 10.89
N THR A 172 12.83 -16.24 10.00
CA THR A 172 13.81 -15.25 9.51
C THR A 172 13.35 -13.85 9.90
N TYR A 173 14.30 -12.96 10.17
CA TYR A 173 14.05 -11.68 10.82
C TYR A 173 15.16 -10.67 10.48
N GLN A 174 14.90 -9.40 10.75
CA GLN A 174 15.94 -8.37 10.87
C GLN A 174 15.88 -7.77 12.27
N ASN A 175 17.01 -7.21 12.73
CA ASN A 175 17.16 -6.49 13.99
C ASN A 175 16.55 -7.21 15.20
N TYR A 176 17.24 -8.28 15.60
CA TYR A 176 16.90 -9.10 16.75
C TYR A 176 17.61 -8.61 18.00
N GLY A 177 16.86 -8.50 19.10
CA GLY A 177 17.40 -8.17 20.42
C GLY A 177 17.59 -6.68 20.67
N ASP A 178 17.01 -5.82 19.82
CA ASP A 178 16.90 -4.37 20.03
C ASP A 178 16.08 -4.05 21.29
#